data_AF-A0A8I1UHQ5-F1
#
_entry.id   AF-A0A8I1UHQ5-F1
#
_cell.length_a   1.000
_cell.length_b   1.000
_cell.length_c   1.000
_cell.angle_alpha   90.00
_cell.angle_beta   90.00
_cell.angle_gamma   90.00
#
_symmetry.space_group_name_H-M   'P 1'
#
loop_
_entity.id
_entity.type
_entity.pdbx_description
1 polymer ?
#
loop_
_entity_poly.entity_id
_entity_poly.type
_entity_poly.pdbx_seq_one_letter_code
_entity_poly.pdbx_strand_id
1 'polypeptide(L)'
;MFDFGFSEMVIVAIVGLIVLGPERLPKVARQAGQWLGKLQRYVADVKSDINRQMELDDLRKLQSEVTGAARDIESTLQSTLSETRSTFDSINADLGGGPAAEAGEPATDWDKVYAHRRTRDRIRERRIEREKELGHKRPRHSPHRYS
;
A
#
# COMPACT_ATOMS: atom_id res chain seq x y z
N MET A 1 18.56 -4.27 12.28
CA MET A 1 18.31 -3.00 12.99
C MET A 1 17.49 -2.18 12.04
N PHE A 2 16.17 -2.28 12.17
CA PHE A 2 15.25 -1.37 11.50
C PHE A 2 14.86 -0.39 12.59
N ASP A 3 15.60 0.71 12.67
CA ASP A 3 15.17 1.83 13.47
C ASP A 3 13.83 2.30 12.89
N PHE A 4 12.89 2.71 13.75
CA PHE A 4 11.65 3.39 13.33
C PHE A 4 11.99 4.79 12.78
N GLY A 5 12.82 4.83 11.75
CA GLY A 5 13.39 6.01 11.14
C GLY A 5 12.53 6.54 10.01
N PHE A 6 12.95 7.69 9.50
CA PHE A 6 12.31 8.32 8.36
C PHE A 6 12.38 7.43 7.10
N SER A 7 13.47 6.68 6.93
CA SER A 7 13.69 5.74 5.82
C SER A 7 12.61 4.66 5.73
N GLU A 8 12.31 4.01 6.85
CA GLU A 8 11.33 2.93 6.94
C GLU A 8 9.93 3.46 6.65
N MET A 9 9.60 4.66 7.14
CA MET A 9 8.32 5.32 6.83
C MET A 9 8.16 5.58 5.33
N VAL A 10 9.23 5.98 4.64
CA VAL A 10 9.21 6.15 3.18
C VAL A 10 8.98 4.83 2.46
N ILE A 11 9.64 3.75 2.89
CA ILE A 11 9.46 2.41 2.29
C ILE A 11 8.00 1.95 2.47
N VAL A 12 7.45 2.06 3.68
CA VAL A 12 6.05 1.70 3.96
C VAL A 12 5.09 2.57 3.14
N ALA A 13 5.38 3.87 2.98
CA ALA A 13 4.58 4.75 2.14
C ALA A 13 4.59 4.30 0.67
N ILE A 14 5.74 3.93 0.12
CA ILE A 14 5.87 3.42 -1.26
C ILE A 14 5.09 2.12 -1.43
N VAL A 15 5.25 1.16 -0.51
CA VAL A 15 4.50 -0.11 -0.54
C VAL A 15 3.00 0.15 -0.48
N GLY A 16 2.56 1.04 0.41
CA GLY A 16 1.16 1.45 0.53
C GLY A 16 0.62 2.08 -0.75
N LEU A 17 1.41 2.90 -1.45
CA LEU A 17 1.03 3.51 -2.72
C LEU A 17 0.85 2.46 -3.83
N ILE A 18 1.66 1.41 -3.85
CA ILE A 18 1.56 0.35 -4.85
C ILE A 18 0.34 -0.55 -4.59
N VAL A 19 0.17 -1.00 -3.34
CA VAL A 19 -0.86 -1.97 -2.97
C VAL A 19 -2.26 -1.35 -3.01
N LEU A 20 -2.40 -0.18 -2.38
CA LEU A 20 -3.70 0.47 -2.24
C LEU A 20 -3.96 1.47 -3.38
N GLY A 21 -2.91 2.06 -3.95
CA GLY A 21 -2.99 3.11 -4.95
C GLY A 21 -2.94 4.52 -4.35
N PRO A 22 -2.30 5.49 -5.04
CA PRO A 22 -2.16 6.87 -4.57
C PRO A 22 -3.49 7.60 -4.32
N GLU A 23 -4.54 7.23 -5.03
CA GLU A 23 -5.86 7.85 -4.90
C GLU A 23 -6.66 7.34 -3.69
N ARG A 24 -6.31 6.16 -3.17
CA ARG A 24 -7.06 5.45 -2.13
C ARG A 24 -6.42 5.56 -0.76
N LEU A 25 -5.09 5.60 -0.68
CA LEU A 25 -4.33 5.87 0.55
C LEU A 25 -4.86 7.07 1.37
N PRO A 26 -5.08 8.27 0.77
CA PRO A 26 -5.58 9.42 1.54
C PRO A 26 -7.01 9.22 2.04
N LYS A 27 -7.83 8.42 1.34
CA LYS A 27 -9.20 8.09 1.79
C LYS A 27 -9.17 7.18 3.01
N VAL A 28 -8.31 6.16 3.01
CA VAL A 28 -8.16 5.23 4.13
C VAL A 28 -7.54 5.92 5.34
N ALA A 29 -6.49 6.73 5.14
CA ALA A 29 -5.88 7.50 6.23
C ALA A 29 -6.90 8.43 6.92
N ARG A 30 -7.78 9.07 6.15
CA ARG A 30 -8.87 9.89 6.71
C ARG A 30 -9.88 9.07 7.50
N GLN A 31 -10.27 7.89 7.01
CA GLN A 31 -11.21 7.02 7.73
C GLN A 31 -10.59 6.50 9.03
N ALA A 32 -9.36 5.99 8.96
CA ALA A 32 -8.61 5.55 10.13
C ALA A 32 -8.43 6.68 11.15
N GLY A 33 -8.06 7.88 10.69
CA GLY A 33 -7.91 9.06 11.55
C GLY A 33 -9.22 9.48 12.24
N GLN A 34 -10.36 9.39 11.55
CA GLN A 34 -11.66 9.66 12.17
C GLN A 34 -12.00 8.64 13.27
N TRP A 35 -11.66 7.36 13.07
CA TRP A 35 -11.91 6.31 14.06
C TRP A 35 -10.98 6.46 15.26
N LEU A 36 -9.69 6.71 15.01
CA LEU A 36 -8.70 6.95 16.05
C LEU A 36 -9.05 8.21 16.86
N GLY A 37 -9.50 9.28 16.20
CA GLY A 37 -9.92 10.51 16.88
C GLY A 37 -11.17 10.33 17.75
N LYS A 38 -12.12 9.48 17.35
CA LYS A 38 -13.28 9.10 18.18
C LYS A 38 -12.84 8.29 19.40
N LEU A 39 -11.95 7.32 19.20
CA LEU A 39 -11.41 6.51 20.30
C LEU A 39 -10.61 7.36 21.29
N GLN A 40 -9.79 8.29 20.79
CA GLN A 40 -9.04 9.21 21.64
C GLN A 40 -9.96 10.07 22.52
N ARG A 41 -11.08 10.57 21.96
CA ARG A 41 -12.10 11.29 22.74
C ARG A 41 -12.73 10.40 23.81
N TYR A 42 -13.14 9.18 23.44
CA TYR A 42 -13.71 8.24 24.40
C TYR A 42 -12.75 7.92 25.56
N VAL A 43 -11.48 7.68 25.25
CA VAL A 43 -10.43 7.46 26.27
C VAL A 43 -10.24 8.71 27.14
N ALA A 44 -10.30 9.91 26.56
CA ALA A 44 -10.19 11.17 27.31
C ALA A 44 -11.37 11.36 28.28
N ASP A 45 -12.58 11.06 27.85
CA ASP A 45 -13.80 11.17 28.67
C ASP A 45 -13.76 10.15 29.82
N VAL A 46 -13.44 8.88 29.52
CA VAL A 46 -13.29 7.82 30.52
C VAL A 46 -12.18 8.15 31.52
N LYS A 47 -11.05 8.69 31.05
CA LYS A 47 -9.96 9.14 31.93
C LYS A 47 -10.41 10.29 32.84
N SER A 48 -11.23 11.22 32.34
CA SER A 48 -11.77 12.32 33.13
C SER A 48 -12.70 11.84 34.24
N ASP A 49 -13.57 10.87 33.95
CA ASP A 49 -14.49 10.28 34.93
C ASP A 49 -13.76 9.44 35.98
N ILE A 50 -12.77 8.65 35.55
CA ILE A 50 -11.88 7.87 36.42
C ILE A 50 -11.08 8.78 37.36
N ASN A 51 -10.48 9.85 36.83
CA ASN A 51 -9.68 10.79 37.63
C ASN A 51 -10.52 11.57 38.66
N ARG A 52 -11.85 11.61 38.49
CA ARG A 52 -12.78 12.21 39.45
C ARG A 52 -13.27 11.25 40.54
N GLN A 53 -13.13 9.93 40.36
CA GLN A 53 -13.73 8.93 41.25
C GLN A 53 -12.75 7.90 41.85
N MET A 54 -11.51 7.77 41.36
CA MET A 54 -10.61 6.67 41.75
C MET A 54 -9.50 7.06 42.74
N GLU A 55 -9.25 6.17 43.71
CA GLU A 55 -8.08 6.15 44.59
C GLU A 55 -6.81 5.85 43.77
N LEU A 56 -5.67 6.47 44.15
CA LEU A 56 -4.39 6.35 43.43
C LEU A 56 -3.89 4.90 43.26
N ASP A 57 -4.37 3.98 44.10
CA ASP A 57 -3.95 2.57 44.08
C ASP A 57 -4.53 1.77 42.91
N ASP A 58 -5.77 2.02 42.49
CA ASP A 58 -6.35 1.32 41.34
C ASP A 58 -5.71 1.79 40.02
N LEU A 59 -5.34 3.07 39.93
CA LEU A 59 -4.56 3.59 38.79
C LEU A 59 -3.17 2.97 38.71
N ARG A 60 -2.49 2.79 39.85
CA ARG A 60 -1.19 2.10 39.90
C ARG A 60 -1.30 0.65 39.46
N LYS A 61 -2.36 -0.05 39.90
CA LYS A 61 -2.60 -1.45 39.54
C LYS A 61 -2.86 -1.60 38.04
N LEU A 62 -3.74 -0.78 37.47
CA LEU A 62 -4.02 -0.75 36.02
C LEU A 62 -2.77 -0.37 35.21
N GLN A 63 -2.01 0.64 35.66
CA GLN A 63 -0.76 1.01 35.00
C GLN A 63 0.25 -0.14 35.01
N SER A 64 0.37 -0.85 36.13
CA SER A 64 1.27 -2.01 36.24
C SER A 64 0.86 -3.16 35.32
N GLU A 65 -0.44 -3.41 35.18
CA GLU A 65 -1.00 -4.45 34.31
C GLU A 65 -0.80 -4.10 32.83
N VAL A 66 -1.09 -2.85 32.45
CA VAL A 66 -0.86 -2.36 31.08
C VAL A 66 0.62 -2.35 30.73
N THR A 67 1.48 -1.96 31.67
CA THR A 67 2.95 -1.97 31.46
C THR A 67 3.47 -3.40 31.34
N GLY A 68 2.93 -4.35 32.11
CA GLY A 68 3.22 -5.77 31.99
C GLY A 68 2.82 -6.31 30.62
N ALA A 69 1.57 -6.10 30.21
CA ALA A 69 1.07 -6.53 28.91
C ALA A 69 1.86 -5.91 27.75
N ALA A 70 2.27 -4.65 27.86
CA ALA A 70 3.11 -4.00 26.86
C ALA A 70 4.48 -4.67 26.72
N ARG A 71 5.12 -5.05 27.84
CA ARG A 71 6.40 -5.79 27.82
C ARG A 71 6.26 -7.19 27.23
N ASP A 72 5.16 -7.87 27.50
CA ASP A 72 4.89 -9.19 26.94
C ASP A 72 4.70 -9.11 25.42
N ILE A 73 3.98 -8.08 24.94
CA ILE A 73 3.85 -7.78 23.51
C ILE A 73 5.22 -7.45 22.90
N GLU A 74 6.02 -6.60 23.55
CA GLU A 74 7.36 -6.25 23.07
C GLU A 74 8.27 -7.47 22.96
N SER A 75 8.24 -8.36 23.97
CA SER A 75 9.01 -9.60 23.94
C SER A 75 8.55 -10.54 22.81
N THR A 76 7.24 -10.68 22.62
CA THR A 76 6.66 -11.51 21.55
C THR A 76 7.03 -10.96 20.19
N LEU A 77 6.89 -9.64 19.98
CA LEU A 77 7.30 -8.97 18.76
C LEU A 77 8.78 -9.14 18.49
N GLN A 78 9.64 -8.99 19.50
CA GLN A 78 11.09 -9.15 19.33
C GLN A 78 11.47 -10.60 18.99
N SER A 79 10.81 -11.60 19.58
CA SER A 79 10.95 -13.01 19.21
C SER A 79 10.50 -13.27 17.77
N THR A 80 9.31 -12.81 17.39
CA THR A 80 8.78 -12.95 16.02
C THR A 80 9.67 -12.24 15.00
N LEU A 81 10.17 -11.05 15.30
CA LEU A 81 11.09 -10.32 14.43
C LEU A 81 12.42 -11.04 14.28
N SER A 82 12.91 -11.69 15.33
CA SER A 82 14.16 -12.46 15.30
C SER A 82 14.01 -13.73 14.46
N GLU A 83 12.90 -14.45 14.61
CA GLU A 83 12.54 -15.62 13.82
C GLU A 83 12.30 -15.28 12.34
N THR A 84 11.62 -14.16 12.10
CA THR A 84 11.41 -13.61 10.76
C THR A 84 12.76 -13.29 10.13
N ARG A 85 13.66 -12.61 10.85
CA ARG A 85 14.99 -12.26 10.35
C ARG A 85 15.84 -13.49 10.05
N SER A 86 15.84 -14.52 10.92
CA SER A 86 16.56 -15.77 10.64
C SER A 86 16.02 -16.50 9.43
N THR A 87 14.71 -16.45 9.20
CA THR A 87 14.07 -17.03 8.01
C THR A 87 14.43 -16.25 6.74
N PHE A 88 14.48 -14.92 6.81
CA PHE A 88 14.94 -14.11 5.70
C PHE A 88 16.42 -14.32 5.40
N ASP A 89 17.26 -14.42 6.42
CA ASP A 89 18.70 -14.68 6.26
C ASP A 89 18.95 -16.08 5.67
N SER A 90 18.16 -17.10 6.04
CA SER A 90 18.27 -18.44 5.44
C SER A 90 17.79 -18.47 3.99
N ILE A 91 16.69 -17.78 3.65
CA ILE A 91 16.26 -17.61 2.26
C ILE A 91 17.33 -16.90 1.45
N ASN A 92 17.94 -15.83 1.99
CA ASN A 92 19.01 -15.10 1.30
C ASN A 92 20.28 -15.94 1.12
N ALA A 93 20.59 -16.83 2.07
CA ALA A 93 21.70 -17.78 1.98
C ALA A 93 21.43 -18.91 0.97
N ASP A 94 20.22 -19.46 0.94
CA ASP A 94 19.79 -20.49 0.00
C ASP A 94 19.70 -19.95 -1.44
N LEU A 95 19.42 -18.66 -1.59
CA LEU A 95 19.44 -17.97 -2.88
C LEU A 95 20.86 -17.58 -3.34
N GLY A 96 21.91 -17.92 -2.58
CA GLY A 96 23.30 -17.77 -2.98
C GLY A 96 23.73 -16.32 -3.19
N GLY A 97 24.22 -15.68 -2.12
CA GLY A 97 24.81 -14.33 -2.17
C GLY A 97 26.02 -14.21 -3.10
N GLY A 98 25.77 -14.03 -4.40
CA GLY A 98 26.60 -13.19 -5.27
C GLY A 98 26.19 -11.72 -5.11
N PRO A 99 27.08 -10.76 -5.44
CA PRO A 99 26.79 -9.34 -5.25
C PRO A 99 25.48 -8.96 -5.96
N ALA A 100 24.56 -8.36 -5.21
CA ALA A 100 23.27 -7.86 -5.67
C ALA A 100 23.38 -6.63 -6.61
N ALA A 101 24.40 -6.62 -7.48
CA ALA A 101 24.66 -5.59 -8.47
C ALA A 101 24.69 -6.11 -9.92
N GLU A 102 24.66 -7.44 -10.15
CA GLU A 102 24.73 -8.01 -11.52
C GLU A 102 23.78 -9.19 -11.76
N ALA A 103 22.65 -9.27 -11.06
CA ALA A 103 21.54 -10.09 -11.56
C ALA A 103 20.82 -9.27 -12.62
N GLY A 104 21.14 -9.53 -13.89
CA GLY A 104 20.35 -9.08 -15.04
C GLY A 104 18.88 -9.28 -14.71
N GLU A 105 18.09 -8.22 -14.94
CA GLU A 105 16.68 -8.09 -14.61
C GLU A 105 15.98 -9.45 -14.73
N PRO A 106 15.22 -9.91 -13.70
CA PRO A 106 14.35 -11.06 -13.96
C PRO A 106 13.53 -10.65 -15.18
N ALA A 107 13.59 -11.45 -16.25
CA ALA A 107 12.92 -11.21 -17.53
C ALA A 107 11.40 -11.28 -17.34
N THR A 108 10.90 -10.37 -16.53
CA THR A 108 9.52 -10.05 -16.34
C THR A 108 9.24 -9.16 -17.52
N ASP A 109 8.72 -9.79 -18.55
CA ASP A 109 8.29 -9.14 -19.77
C ASP A 109 7.07 -8.27 -19.42
N TRP A 110 7.34 -7.12 -18.82
CA TRP A 110 6.35 -6.10 -18.50
C TRP A 110 5.69 -5.60 -19.78
N ASP A 111 6.41 -5.65 -20.91
CA ASP A 111 5.86 -5.41 -22.23
C ASP A 111 4.71 -6.37 -22.56
N LYS A 112 4.76 -7.65 -22.20
CA LYS A 112 3.62 -8.59 -22.32
C LYS A 112 2.46 -8.27 -21.38
N VAL A 113 2.74 -7.84 -20.15
CA VAL A 113 1.71 -7.47 -19.17
C VAL A 113 0.98 -6.17 -19.59
N TYR A 114 1.70 -5.23 -20.21
CA TYR A 114 1.15 -3.98 -20.76
C TYR A 114 0.70 -4.08 -22.23
N ALA A 115 1.06 -5.14 -22.96
CA ALA A 115 0.66 -5.37 -24.35
C ALA A 115 -0.86 -5.49 -24.53
N HIS A 116 -1.60 -5.79 -23.47
CA HIS A 116 -3.06 -5.98 -23.55
C HIS A 116 -3.87 -4.67 -23.63
N ARG A 117 -3.25 -3.50 -23.74
CA ARG A 117 -3.96 -2.22 -23.97
C ARG A 117 -3.70 -1.56 -25.32
N ARG A 118 -2.69 -2.01 -26.08
CA ARG A 118 -2.21 -1.29 -27.28
C ARG A 118 -2.56 -1.94 -28.62
N THR A 119 -3.61 -2.75 -28.67
CA THR A 119 -4.15 -3.30 -29.93
C THR A 119 -5.28 -2.46 -30.53
N ARG A 120 -5.74 -1.40 -29.85
CA ARG A 120 -6.89 -0.59 -30.29
C ARG A 120 -6.56 0.70 -31.04
N ASP A 121 -5.29 1.08 -31.17
CA ASP A 121 -4.91 2.39 -31.76
C ASP A 121 -4.35 2.30 -33.20
N ARG A 122 -3.92 1.13 -33.67
CA ARG A 122 -3.38 0.96 -35.05
C ARG A 122 -4.41 1.09 -36.17
N ILE A 123 -5.71 1.11 -35.85
CA ILE A 123 -6.78 1.30 -36.85
C ILE A 123 -7.11 2.80 -37.04
N ARG A 124 -6.81 3.66 -36.05
CA ARG A 124 -7.10 5.11 -36.16
C ARG A 124 -6.06 5.84 -37.01
N GLU A 125 -4.78 5.51 -36.88
CA GLU A 125 -3.70 6.23 -37.57
C GLU A 125 -3.74 6.04 -39.10
N ARG A 126 -4.12 4.85 -39.60
CA ARG A 126 -4.25 4.60 -41.05
C ARG A 126 -5.46 5.24 -41.72
N ARG A 127 -6.40 5.82 -40.96
CA ARG A 127 -7.46 6.68 -41.54
C ARG A 127 -6.99 8.12 -41.68
N ILE A 128 -6.27 8.63 -40.69
CA ILE A 128 -5.83 10.03 -40.66
C ILE A 128 -4.77 10.31 -41.74
N GLU A 129 -3.93 9.33 -42.05
CA GLU A 129 -2.89 9.49 -43.07
C GLU A 129 -3.45 9.40 -44.50
N ARG A 130 -4.43 8.51 -44.74
CA ARG A 130 -5.15 8.45 -46.04
C ARG A 130 -6.11 9.63 -46.26
N GLU A 131 -6.61 10.25 -45.21
CA GLU A 131 -7.41 11.50 -45.29
C GLU A 131 -6.58 12.73 -45.66
N LYS A 132 -5.25 12.70 -45.44
CA LYS A 132 -4.34 13.77 -45.88
C LYS A 132 -3.93 13.64 -47.34
N GLU A 133 -3.83 12.41 -47.87
CA GLU A 133 -3.43 12.17 -49.28
C GLU A 133 -4.58 12.27 -50.28
N LEU A 134 -5.79 11.88 -49.89
CA LEU A 134 -6.97 11.91 -50.76
C LEU A 134 -7.98 12.91 -50.19
N GLY A 135 -7.88 14.15 -50.69
CA GLY A 135 -8.75 15.27 -50.34
C GLY A 135 -10.20 14.85 -50.09
N HIS A 136 -10.67 15.23 -48.90
CA HIS A 136 -12.05 15.16 -48.39
C HIS A 136 -13.10 14.53 -49.32
N LYS A 137 -13.37 13.24 -49.13
CA LYS A 137 -14.66 12.64 -49.53
C LYS A 137 -15.38 12.10 -48.30
N ARG A 138 -16.38 12.87 -47.85
CA ARG A 138 -17.37 12.42 -46.88
C ARG A 138 -18.22 11.30 -47.51
N PRO A 139 -18.42 10.15 -46.86
CA PRO A 139 -19.34 9.15 -47.37
C PRO A 139 -20.78 9.66 -47.25
N ARG A 140 -21.51 9.61 -48.37
CA ARG A 140 -22.95 9.89 -48.43
C ARG A 140 -23.68 8.74 -47.74
N HIS A 141 -24.51 9.08 -46.77
CA HIS A 141 -25.39 8.14 -46.07
C HIS A 141 -26.61 7.86 -46.96
N SER A 142 -26.79 6.61 -47.41
CA SER A 142 -28.05 6.15 -48.01
C SER A 142 -28.80 5.31 -46.98
N PRO A 143 -30.06 5.63 -46.65
CA PRO A 143 -30.82 4.87 -45.67
C PRO A 143 -31.48 3.67 -46.37
N HIS A 144 -31.09 2.45 -46.02
CA HIS A 144 -31.82 1.27 -46.50
C HIS A 144 -32.89 0.84 -45.51
N ARG A 145 -34.13 0.90 -46.02
CA ARG A 145 -35.42 0.52 -45.45
C ARG A 145 -35.45 -0.92 -44.91
N TYR A 146 -36.15 -1.08 -43.80
CA TYR A 146 -36.76 -2.33 -43.35
C TYR A 146 -37.88 -2.77 -44.30
N SER A 147 -37.92 -4.05 -44.63
CA SER A 147 -39.12 -4.82 -44.97
C SER A 147 -38.87 -6.27 -44.59
#